data_AF-A0A939X2G1-F1
#
_entry.id   AF-A0A939X2G1-F1
#
_cell.length_a   1.000
_cell.length_b   1.000
_cell.length_c   1.000
_cell.angle_alpha   90.00
_cell.angle_beta   90.00
_cell.angle_gamma   90.00
#
_symmetry.space_group_name_H-M   'P 1'
#
loop_
_entity.id
_entity.type
_entity.pdbx_description
1 polymer ?
#
loop_
_entity_poly.entity_id
_entity_poly.type
_entity_poly.pdbx_seq_one_letter_code
_entity_poly.pdbx_strand_id
1 'polypeptide(L)'
;MKKNFLICCFLMALASCSNKDKANIIPLGNDAPPVEEVATGNGQTKDSADPELITDRVKAIYAAVAEAYPEINDIPPSNDQLDDAYCTSEWNTLVQMVNSKDAENMGRGGFFDSDYWIMGQDWGKITISGLKVDIKDDTHANAFFILHNLGSQTKVQLELVFERGEWFIGNFIDETHKMNWKNSMMLYLEKKGKQQQEETADDGIIEYSIY
;
A
#
# COMPACT_ATOMS: atom_id res chain seq x y z
N MET A 1 -45.45 -40.70 16.66
CA MET A 1 -45.29 -41.90 15.80
C MET A 1 -43.80 -42.08 15.49
N LYS A 2 -43.41 -43.30 15.07
CA LYS A 2 -42.23 -43.74 14.27
C LYS A 2 -41.36 -42.64 13.60
N LYS A 3 -40.05 -42.82 13.31
CA LYS A 3 -38.91 -43.66 13.81
C LYS A 3 -37.68 -43.41 12.89
N ASN A 4 -36.45 -43.39 13.43
CA ASN A 4 -35.15 -43.46 12.71
C ASN A 4 -34.86 -42.23 11.78
N PHE A 5 -33.67 -41.88 11.28
CA PHE A 5 -32.29 -42.42 11.12
C PHE A 5 -31.28 -41.45 11.83
N LEU A 6 -29.97 -41.66 12.05
CA LEU A 6 -29.01 -42.80 11.99
C LEU A 6 -27.82 -42.47 12.96
N ILE A 7 -26.75 -43.27 13.00
CA ILE A 7 -25.48 -43.06 13.75
C ILE A 7 -24.29 -43.40 12.80
N CYS A 8 -23.05 -43.05 13.18
CA CYS A 8 -21.74 -43.41 12.60
C CYS A 8 -21.24 -42.52 11.43
N CYS A 9 -19.93 -42.22 11.29
CA CYS A 9 -18.78 -42.63 12.11
C CYS A 9 -17.62 -41.62 12.10
N PHE A 10 -16.81 -41.67 13.16
CA PHE A 10 -15.49 -41.05 13.27
C PHE A 10 -14.46 -41.77 12.38
N LEU A 11 -13.51 -41.05 11.79
CA LEU A 11 -12.19 -41.59 11.43
C LEU A 11 -11.18 -40.45 11.15
N MET A 12 -10.25 -40.25 12.08
CA MET A 12 -9.01 -39.53 11.80
C MET A 12 -8.03 -40.47 11.10
N ALA A 13 -7.20 -39.95 10.19
CA ALA A 13 -6.04 -40.67 9.67
C ALA A 13 -4.78 -39.79 9.78
N LEU A 14 -4.12 -39.83 10.94
CA LEU A 14 -2.73 -39.37 11.08
C LEU A 14 -1.81 -40.50 10.60
N ALA A 15 -1.14 -40.31 9.46
CA ALA A 15 -0.11 -41.23 8.99
C ALA A 15 1.27 -40.79 9.50
N SER A 16 1.58 -41.12 10.75
CA SER A 16 2.96 -41.13 11.22
C SER A 16 3.59 -42.48 10.89
N CYS A 17 4.63 -42.49 10.05
CA CYS A 17 5.51 -43.63 9.86
C CYS A 17 6.96 -43.22 10.19
N SER A 18 7.21 -43.02 11.48
CA SER A 18 8.56 -43.21 12.01
C SER A 18 8.89 -44.70 11.93
N ASN A 19 10.01 -45.06 11.31
CA ASN A 19 10.55 -46.42 11.39
C ASN A 19 11.93 -46.40 12.05
N LYS A 20 12.24 -47.50 12.76
CA LYS A 20 13.25 -47.56 13.82
C LYS A 20 14.56 -48.26 13.40
N ASP A 21 15.62 -47.91 14.12
CA ASP A 21 16.86 -48.65 14.40
C ASP A 21 17.72 -49.08 13.17
N LYS A 22 19.02 -48.77 13.09
CA LYS A 22 20.07 -49.28 14.01
C LYS A 22 21.42 -48.54 13.89
N ALA A 23 22.09 -48.43 15.04
CA ALA A 23 23.54 -48.44 15.31
C ALA A 23 24.57 -47.99 14.23
N ASN A 24 25.17 -46.82 14.50
CA ASN A 24 26.61 -46.50 14.51
C ASN A 24 27.62 -47.54 13.96
N ILE A 25 28.44 -47.14 12.96
CA ILE A 25 29.90 -47.35 12.85
C ILE A 25 30.42 -46.48 11.69
N ILE A 26 31.52 -45.75 11.90
CA ILE A 26 32.30 -45.07 10.84
C ILE A 26 33.52 -45.96 10.52
N PRO A 27 33.87 -46.12 9.24
CA PRO A 27 35.29 -46.06 8.86
C PRO A 27 35.53 -45.12 7.67
N LEU A 28 36.73 -44.52 7.64
CA LEU A 28 37.21 -43.73 6.50
C LEU A 28 37.32 -44.62 5.25
N GLY A 29 36.89 -44.08 4.11
CA GLY A 29 37.14 -44.64 2.78
C GLY A 29 37.04 -43.53 1.74
N ASN A 30 38.17 -43.15 1.15
CA ASN A 30 38.17 -42.30 -0.03
C ASN A 30 37.65 -43.13 -1.21
N ASP A 31 36.60 -42.66 -1.88
CA ASP A 31 36.38 -42.79 -3.33
C ASP A 31 35.15 -41.96 -3.70
N ALA A 32 35.36 -40.87 -4.47
CA ALA A 32 34.28 -40.02 -4.94
C ALA A 32 33.81 -40.49 -6.32
N PRO A 33 32.53 -40.90 -6.49
CA PRO A 33 31.92 -41.03 -7.81
C PRO A 33 31.65 -39.62 -8.41
N PRO A 34 31.46 -39.51 -9.74
CA PRO A 34 31.40 -38.22 -10.40
C PRO A 34 30.16 -37.42 -9.96
N VAL A 35 30.34 -36.11 -9.84
CA VAL A 35 29.25 -35.15 -9.61
C VAL A 35 28.36 -35.16 -10.85
N GLU A 36 27.12 -35.64 -10.71
CA GLU A 36 26.09 -35.38 -11.71
C GLU A 36 25.85 -33.87 -11.77
N GLU A 37 25.95 -33.31 -12.97
CA GLU A 37 25.72 -31.91 -13.26
C GLU A 37 24.26 -31.57 -12.95
N VAL A 38 24.02 -30.97 -11.78
CA VAL A 38 22.68 -30.49 -11.40
C VAL A 38 22.32 -29.37 -12.37
N ALA A 39 21.46 -29.70 -13.33
CA ALA A 39 20.99 -28.79 -14.34
C ALA A 39 20.44 -27.51 -13.68
N THR A 40 21.15 -26.40 -13.89
CA THR A 40 20.69 -25.06 -13.52
C THR A 40 19.44 -24.75 -14.34
N GLY A 41 18.28 -24.97 -13.73
CA GLY A 41 17.02 -24.48 -14.27
C GLY A 41 17.09 -22.97 -14.39
N ASN A 42 17.19 -22.47 -15.63
CA ASN A 42 17.09 -21.06 -15.95
C ASN A 42 15.67 -20.55 -15.64
N GLY A 43 15.39 -20.30 -14.36
CA GLY A 43 14.31 -19.43 -13.97
C GLY A 43 14.67 -18.03 -14.43
N GLN A 44 14.07 -17.57 -15.54
CA GLN A 44 14.14 -16.15 -15.91
C GLN A 44 13.62 -15.34 -14.72
N THR A 45 14.51 -14.60 -14.06
CA THR A 45 14.13 -13.48 -13.21
C THR A 45 13.35 -12.52 -14.10
N LYS A 46 12.02 -12.53 -13.97
CA LYS A 46 11.16 -11.65 -14.76
C LYS A 46 11.53 -10.22 -14.39
N ASP A 47 11.90 -9.44 -15.40
CA ASP A 47 12.40 -8.08 -15.23
C ASP A 47 11.39 -7.25 -14.42
N SER A 48 11.84 -6.59 -13.34
CA SER A 48 10.95 -5.74 -12.54
C SER A 48 10.41 -4.59 -13.38
N ALA A 49 11.16 -4.15 -14.39
CA ALA A 49 10.77 -3.14 -15.38
C ALA A 49 9.85 -3.66 -16.50
N ASP A 50 9.25 -4.85 -16.40
CA ASP A 50 8.25 -5.32 -17.37
C ASP A 50 6.96 -4.46 -17.32
N PRO A 51 6.60 -3.72 -18.39
CA PRO A 51 5.41 -2.88 -18.41
C PRO A 51 4.10 -3.68 -18.25
N GLU A 52 4.07 -4.98 -18.61
CA GLU A 52 2.89 -5.82 -18.38
C GLU A 52 2.71 -6.14 -16.89
N LEU A 53 3.80 -6.43 -16.15
CA LEU A 53 3.75 -6.63 -14.70
C LEU A 53 3.23 -5.40 -13.96
N ILE A 54 3.75 -4.21 -14.31
CA ILE A 54 3.33 -2.96 -13.70
C ILE A 54 1.86 -2.67 -14.03
N THR A 55 1.47 -2.89 -15.30
CA THR A 55 0.08 -2.71 -15.76
C THR A 55 -0.89 -3.62 -14.99
N ASP A 56 -0.56 -4.90 -14.81
CA ASP A 56 -1.41 -5.84 -14.10
C ASP A 56 -1.43 -5.60 -12.58
N ARG A 57 -0.32 -5.14 -11.99
CA ARG A 57 -0.30 -4.68 -10.59
C ARG A 57 -1.23 -3.49 -10.37
N VAL A 58 -1.20 -2.47 -11.24
CA VAL A 58 -2.09 -1.30 -11.12
C VAL A 58 -3.57 -1.70 -11.28
N LYS A 59 -3.88 -2.63 -12.20
CA LYS A 59 -5.24 -3.20 -12.29
C LYS A 59 -5.66 -3.93 -11.01
N ALA A 60 -4.77 -4.73 -10.44
CA ALA A 60 -5.05 -5.48 -9.20
C ALA A 60 -5.29 -4.54 -8.01
N ILE A 61 -4.48 -3.48 -7.87
CA ILE A 61 -4.69 -2.43 -6.87
C ILE A 61 -6.07 -1.79 -7.06
N TYR A 62 -6.41 -1.30 -8.26
CA TYR A 62 -7.71 -0.65 -8.48
C TYR A 62 -8.92 -1.58 -8.47
N ALA A 63 -8.73 -2.90 -8.63
CA ALA A 63 -9.76 -3.88 -8.33
C ALA A 63 -10.02 -3.95 -6.81
N ALA A 64 -8.97 -4.01 -5.99
CA ALA A 64 -9.10 -3.98 -4.53
C ALA A 64 -9.71 -2.66 -4.01
N VAL A 65 -9.36 -1.51 -4.61
CA VAL A 65 -10.02 -0.22 -4.34
C VAL A 65 -11.52 -0.32 -4.67
N ALA A 66 -11.90 -0.86 -5.83
CA ALA A 66 -13.31 -1.01 -6.19
C ALA A 66 -14.10 -1.98 -5.27
N GLU A 67 -13.41 -2.93 -4.61
CA GLU A 67 -14.00 -3.79 -3.58
C GLU A 67 -14.11 -3.08 -2.22
N ALA A 68 -13.13 -2.25 -1.87
CA ALA A 68 -13.10 -1.47 -0.62
C ALA A 68 -14.12 -0.31 -0.59
N TYR A 69 -14.50 0.23 -1.75
CA TYR A 69 -15.50 1.30 -1.92
C TYR A 69 -16.81 0.77 -2.55
N PRO A 70 -17.62 -0.02 -1.83
CA PRO A 70 -18.88 -0.54 -2.35
C PRO A 70 -19.92 0.58 -2.52
N GLU A 71 -20.70 0.49 -3.59
CA GLU A 71 -21.71 1.48 -4.02
C GLU A 71 -22.87 1.72 -3.02
N ILE A 72 -23.01 0.90 -1.97
CA ILE A 72 -24.18 0.88 -1.07
C ILE A 72 -23.76 0.73 0.40
N ASN A 73 -22.94 1.64 0.93
CA ASN A 73 -22.65 1.75 2.37
C ASN A 73 -22.42 3.22 2.79
N ASP A 74 -22.88 3.59 3.99
CA ASP A 74 -22.69 4.94 4.57
C ASP A 74 -21.38 5.08 5.38
N ILE A 75 -20.57 4.01 5.47
CA ILE A 75 -19.32 4.00 6.23
C ILE A 75 -18.16 4.03 5.22
N PRO A 76 -17.35 5.10 5.18
CA PRO A 76 -16.16 5.13 4.34
C PRO A 76 -15.16 4.07 4.80
N PRO A 77 -14.45 3.39 3.88
CA PRO A 77 -13.36 2.48 4.26
C PRO A 77 -12.25 3.27 4.97
N SER A 78 -11.49 2.59 5.84
CA SER A 78 -10.21 3.17 6.29
C SER A 78 -9.13 2.91 5.24
N ASN A 79 -8.41 3.96 4.87
CA ASN A 79 -7.31 3.86 3.92
C ASN A 79 -6.14 3.04 4.46
N ASP A 80 -5.99 2.90 5.78
CA ASP A 80 -4.89 2.15 6.41
C ASP A 80 -4.68 0.75 5.76
N GLN A 81 -5.78 0.06 5.41
CA GLN A 81 -5.70 -1.28 4.81
C GLN A 81 -5.23 -1.28 3.35
N LEU A 82 -5.57 -0.24 2.59
CA LEU A 82 -5.11 -0.06 1.21
C LEU A 82 -3.67 0.47 1.20
N ASP A 83 -3.34 1.40 2.10
CA ASP A 83 -2.01 1.97 2.26
C ASP A 83 -0.98 0.91 2.67
N ASP A 84 -1.28 0.09 3.69
CA ASP A 84 -0.38 -1.00 4.13
C ASP A 84 -0.22 -2.09 3.06
N ALA A 85 -1.22 -2.30 2.21
CA ALA A 85 -1.17 -3.30 1.14
C ALA A 85 -0.47 -2.81 -0.14
N TYR A 86 -0.58 -1.52 -0.47
CA TYR A 86 -0.30 -1.02 -1.82
C TYR A 86 0.50 0.28 -1.91
N CYS A 87 0.70 1.01 -0.80
CA CYS A 87 1.53 2.22 -0.77
C CYS A 87 2.94 1.96 -0.26
N THR A 88 3.84 2.94 -0.46
CA THR A 88 5.22 2.79 -0.03
C THR A 88 5.39 2.95 1.48
N SER A 89 6.47 2.37 2.02
CA SER A 89 6.91 2.59 3.40
C SER A 89 7.07 4.07 3.74
N GLU A 90 7.55 4.87 2.78
CA GLU A 90 7.64 6.33 2.86
C GLU A 90 6.26 7.01 2.88
N TRP A 91 5.33 6.58 2.01
CA TRP A 91 3.96 7.11 1.98
C TRP A 91 3.24 6.90 3.31
N ASN A 92 3.25 5.67 3.84
CA ASN A 92 2.56 5.34 5.10
C ASN A 92 3.18 6.13 6.27
N THR A 93 4.50 6.37 6.24
CA THR A 93 5.17 7.26 7.21
C THR A 93 4.68 8.70 7.10
N LEU A 94 4.53 9.25 5.90
CA LEU A 94 4.02 10.61 5.69
C LEU A 94 2.55 10.75 6.15
N VAL A 95 1.69 9.78 5.81
CA VAL A 95 0.28 9.75 6.28
C VAL A 95 0.22 9.72 7.81
N GLN A 96 1.02 8.87 8.47
CA GLN A 96 1.10 8.81 9.93
C GLN A 96 1.57 10.14 10.55
N MET A 97 2.55 10.83 9.94
CA MET A 97 3.00 12.15 10.40
C MET A 97 1.90 13.21 10.26
N VAL A 98 1.14 13.19 9.16
CA VAL A 98 0.00 14.10 8.92
C VAL A 98 -1.11 13.85 9.94
N ASN A 99 -1.53 12.59 10.11
CA ASN A 99 -2.56 12.21 11.08
C ASN A 99 -2.16 12.58 12.52
N SER A 100 -0.88 12.40 12.89
CA SER A 100 -0.35 12.83 14.18
C SER A 100 -0.43 14.35 14.36
N LYS A 101 -0.10 15.11 13.31
CA LYS A 101 -0.19 16.58 13.32
C LYS A 101 -1.65 17.07 13.39
N ASP A 102 -2.59 16.40 12.75
CA ASP A 102 -4.02 16.73 12.83
C ASP A 102 -4.58 16.45 14.24
N ALA A 103 -4.18 15.33 14.85
CA ALA A 103 -4.57 14.97 16.22
C ALA A 103 -4.11 15.99 17.27
N GLU A 104 -2.98 16.67 17.06
CA GLU A 104 -2.52 17.78 17.91
C GLU A 104 -3.36 19.07 17.77
N ASN A 105 -4.02 19.28 16.62
CA ASN A 105 -4.71 20.53 16.26
C ASN A 105 -6.24 20.47 16.49
N MET A 106 -6.67 19.74 17.53
CA MET A 106 -8.08 19.46 17.86
C MET A 106 -9.00 20.69 17.73
N GLY A 107 -9.83 20.72 16.67
CA GLY A 107 -10.81 21.78 16.43
C GLY A 107 -10.69 22.52 15.08
N ARG A 108 -9.68 22.20 14.27
CA ARG A 108 -9.63 22.59 12.84
C ARG A 108 -9.83 21.35 11.95
N GLY A 109 -10.32 21.56 10.73
CA GLY A 109 -10.41 20.47 9.74
C GLY A 109 -9.01 19.89 9.47
N GLY A 110 -8.95 18.56 9.32
CA GLY A 110 -7.70 17.85 9.03
C GLY A 110 -7.19 18.13 7.61
N PHE A 111 -6.00 17.64 7.31
CA PHE A 111 -5.37 17.76 6.00
C PHE A 111 -6.13 17.01 4.91
N PHE A 112 -6.64 15.81 5.22
CA PHE A 112 -7.40 14.98 4.28
C PHE A 112 -8.87 15.43 4.28
N ASP A 113 -9.16 16.48 3.49
CA ASP A 113 -10.52 16.93 3.17
C ASP A 113 -11.13 16.20 1.97
N SER A 114 -10.38 15.30 1.35
CA SER A 114 -10.74 14.47 0.21
C SER A 114 -9.86 13.22 0.24
N ASP A 115 -10.34 12.15 -0.38
CA ASP A 115 -9.66 10.87 -0.43
C ASP A 115 -8.81 10.75 -1.70
N TYR A 116 -7.54 10.34 -1.56
CA TYR A 116 -6.58 10.23 -2.66
C TYR A 116 -6.69 8.94 -3.48
N TRP A 117 -7.31 7.88 -2.95
CA TRP A 117 -7.58 6.65 -3.71
C TRP A 117 -8.66 6.87 -4.77
N ILE A 118 -9.71 7.61 -4.40
CA ILE A 118 -10.90 7.89 -5.23
C ILE A 118 -10.96 9.32 -5.79
N MET A 119 -10.00 10.18 -5.44
CA MET A 119 -9.89 11.60 -5.81
C MET A 119 -11.18 12.39 -5.52
N GLY A 120 -11.78 12.19 -4.34
CA GLY A 120 -13.06 12.79 -3.97
C GLY A 120 -13.46 12.50 -2.52
N GLN A 121 -14.55 13.14 -2.07
CA GLN A 121 -15.13 12.92 -0.74
C GLN A 121 -16.15 11.76 -0.77
N ASP A 122 -17.07 11.81 -1.72
CA ASP A 122 -18.10 10.79 -1.93
C ASP A 122 -17.63 9.73 -2.93
N TRP A 123 -18.14 8.51 -2.81
CA TRP A 123 -17.89 7.43 -3.75
C TRP A 123 -19.17 6.82 -4.32
N GLY A 124 -19.02 6.23 -5.51
CA GLY A 124 -19.97 5.29 -6.08
C GLY A 124 -19.19 4.12 -6.66
N LYS A 125 -19.64 3.57 -7.79
CA LYS A 125 -18.89 2.53 -8.48
C LYS A 125 -17.55 3.06 -9.02
N ILE A 126 -16.46 2.69 -8.36
CA ILE A 126 -15.09 2.99 -8.79
C ILE A 126 -14.69 2.12 -9.99
N THR A 127 -14.17 2.74 -11.05
CA THR A 127 -13.53 2.03 -12.17
C THR A 127 -12.40 2.86 -12.77
N ILE A 128 -11.42 2.21 -13.42
CA ILE A 128 -10.36 2.88 -14.18
C ILE A 128 -10.41 2.53 -15.67
N SER A 129 -9.87 3.42 -16.51
CA SER A 129 -9.78 3.20 -17.96
C SER A 129 -8.58 3.90 -18.58
N GLY A 130 -8.15 3.47 -19.77
CA GLY A 130 -7.08 4.13 -20.51
C GLY A 130 -5.69 4.03 -19.84
N LEU A 131 -5.47 3.00 -19.02
CA LEU A 131 -4.23 2.75 -18.30
C LEU A 131 -3.02 2.68 -19.25
N LYS A 132 -1.97 3.44 -18.92
CA LYS A 132 -0.66 3.44 -19.57
C LYS A 132 0.43 3.45 -18.50
N VAL A 133 1.53 2.77 -18.79
CA VAL A 133 2.73 2.74 -17.93
C VAL A 133 3.90 3.38 -18.67
N ASP A 134 4.72 4.13 -17.94
CA ASP A 134 5.88 4.89 -18.39
C ASP A 134 7.04 4.64 -17.41
N ILE A 135 7.87 3.65 -17.74
CA ILE A 135 9.00 3.20 -16.92
C ILE A 135 10.11 4.26 -16.95
N LYS A 136 10.69 4.56 -15.78
CA LYS A 136 11.80 5.51 -15.63
C LYS A 136 13.13 4.79 -15.45
N ASP A 137 13.13 3.77 -14.60
CA ASP A 137 14.25 2.87 -14.33
C ASP A 137 13.71 1.57 -13.70
N ASP A 138 14.61 0.65 -13.36
CA ASP A 138 14.30 -0.68 -12.80
C ASP A 138 13.53 -0.62 -11.46
N THR A 139 13.47 0.55 -10.83
CA THR A 139 12.85 0.82 -9.53
C THR A 139 11.76 1.89 -9.53
N HIS A 140 11.58 2.67 -10.61
CA HIS A 140 10.58 3.74 -10.72
C HIS A 140 9.78 3.68 -12.03
N ALA A 141 8.47 3.84 -11.94
CA ALA A 141 7.58 3.93 -13.09
C ALA A 141 6.40 4.88 -12.79
N ASN A 142 5.80 5.46 -13.82
CA ASN A 142 4.55 6.20 -13.70
C ASN A 142 3.40 5.41 -14.34
N ALA A 143 2.25 5.40 -13.69
CA ALA A 143 1.01 4.85 -14.25
C ALA A 143 -0.03 5.96 -14.43
N PHE A 144 -0.62 6.04 -15.62
CA PHE A 144 -1.58 7.08 -16.00
C PHE A 144 -2.91 6.45 -16.41
N PHE A 145 -4.03 6.93 -15.88
CA PHE A 145 -5.37 6.45 -16.24
C PHE A 145 -6.45 7.52 -15.99
N ILE A 146 -7.65 7.26 -16.49
CA ILE A 146 -8.87 7.96 -16.09
C ILE A 146 -9.56 7.14 -15.01
N LEU A 147 -9.70 7.73 -13.83
CA LEU A 147 -10.53 7.25 -12.73
C LEU A 147 -11.96 7.75 -12.94
N HIS A 148 -12.94 6.87 -12.78
CA HIS A 148 -14.36 7.20 -12.82
C HIS A 148 -14.96 6.98 -11.43
N ASN A 149 -15.57 8.02 -10.87
CA ASN A 149 -16.26 8.00 -9.59
C ASN A 149 -17.49 8.92 -9.66
N LEU A 150 -18.68 8.44 -9.27
CA LEU A 150 -19.97 9.18 -9.33
C LEU A 150 -20.28 9.91 -10.65
N GLY A 151 -19.78 9.39 -11.78
CA GLY A 151 -19.91 10.01 -13.10
C GLY A 151 -18.88 11.10 -13.41
N SER A 152 -18.08 11.53 -12.43
CA SER A 152 -16.89 12.35 -12.62
C SER A 152 -15.74 11.54 -13.22
N GLN A 153 -14.86 12.22 -13.97
CA GLN A 153 -13.68 11.65 -14.60
C GLN A 153 -12.43 12.41 -14.20
N THR A 154 -11.56 11.77 -13.43
CA THR A 154 -10.31 12.36 -12.94
C THR A 154 -9.13 11.73 -13.68
N LYS A 155 -8.22 12.56 -14.21
CA LYS A 155 -6.94 12.09 -14.72
C LYS A 155 -6.04 11.82 -13.54
N VAL A 156 -5.55 10.60 -13.40
CA VAL A 156 -4.66 10.21 -12.31
C VAL A 156 -3.30 9.82 -12.88
N GLN A 157 -2.24 10.33 -12.25
CA GLN A 157 -0.91 9.76 -12.31
C GLN A 157 -0.60 9.15 -10.93
N LEU A 158 -0.08 7.92 -10.93
CA LEU A 158 0.62 7.34 -9.79
C LEU A 158 2.11 7.34 -10.07
N GLU A 159 2.90 7.73 -9.08
CA GLU A 159 4.34 7.48 -9.06
C GLU A 159 4.56 6.15 -8.33
N LEU A 160 5.09 5.15 -9.02
CA LEU A 160 5.29 3.79 -8.53
C LEU A 160 6.75 3.55 -8.20
N VAL A 161 6.99 2.82 -7.11
CA VAL A 161 8.31 2.43 -6.62
C VAL A 161 8.35 0.92 -6.45
N PHE A 162 9.41 0.27 -6.93
CA PHE A 162 9.66 -1.15 -6.68
C PHE A 162 10.34 -1.32 -5.32
N GLU A 163 9.58 -1.79 -4.33
CA GLU A 163 10.13 -2.15 -3.01
C GLU A 163 9.52 -3.47 -2.53
N ARG A 164 10.17 -4.15 -1.58
CA ARG A 164 9.71 -5.45 -1.02
C ARG A 164 9.43 -6.56 -2.07
N GLY A 165 9.87 -6.40 -3.31
CA GLY A 165 9.64 -7.34 -4.42
C GLY A 165 8.37 -7.11 -5.25
N GLU A 166 7.63 -6.03 -5.00
CA GLU A 166 6.46 -5.64 -5.80
C GLU A 166 6.48 -4.13 -6.14
N TRP A 167 5.59 -3.69 -7.02
CA TRP A 167 5.35 -2.27 -7.29
C TRP A 167 4.32 -1.71 -6.30
N PHE A 168 4.71 -0.67 -5.58
CA PHE A 168 3.91 0.08 -4.60
C PHE A 168 3.74 1.54 -5.04
N ILE A 169 2.67 2.20 -4.60
CA ILE A 169 2.38 3.60 -4.89
C ILE A 169 3.15 4.51 -3.94
N GLY A 170 4.10 5.28 -4.47
CA GLY A 170 4.84 6.29 -3.72
C GLY A 170 4.19 7.66 -3.71
N ASN A 171 3.28 7.93 -4.67
CA ASN A 171 2.53 9.20 -4.74
C ASN A 171 1.25 9.07 -5.58
N PHE A 172 0.26 9.89 -5.24
CA PHE A 172 -0.98 10.10 -5.98
C PHE A 172 -1.00 11.52 -6.54
N ILE A 173 -1.33 11.68 -7.82
CA ILE A 173 -1.40 12.97 -8.50
C ILE A 173 -2.72 13.07 -9.26
N ASP A 174 -3.53 14.06 -8.90
CA ASP A 174 -4.70 14.48 -9.66
C ASP A 174 -4.25 15.45 -10.77
N GLU A 175 -4.18 14.94 -11.99
CA GLU A 175 -3.81 15.69 -13.19
C GLU A 175 -4.94 16.58 -13.72
N THR A 176 -6.19 16.41 -13.24
CA THR A 176 -7.31 17.31 -13.54
C THR A 176 -7.23 18.58 -12.71
N HIS A 177 -7.01 18.45 -11.39
CA HIS A 177 -7.02 19.56 -10.42
C HIS A 177 -5.61 20.07 -10.04
N LYS A 178 -4.56 19.42 -10.54
CA LYS A 178 -3.14 19.72 -10.24
C LYS A 178 -2.76 19.60 -8.77
N MET A 179 -3.35 18.60 -8.10
CA MET A 179 -3.02 18.22 -6.73
C MET A 179 -1.98 17.09 -6.75
N ASN A 180 -0.83 17.30 -6.08
CA ASN A 180 0.17 16.27 -5.84
C ASN A 180 0.16 15.97 -4.34
N TRP A 181 -0.34 14.80 -3.96
CA TRP A 181 -0.68 14.52 -2.57
C TRP A 181 0.55 14.45 -1.67
N LYS A 182 1.62 13.76 -2.09
CA LYS A 182 2.89 13.70 -1.33
C LYS A 182 3.49 15.09 -1.11
N ASN A 183 3.52 15.93 -2.14
CA ASN A 183 4.01 17.30 -2.02
C ASN A 183 3.15 18.14 -1.07
N SER A 184 1.83 18.03 -1.15
CA SER A 184 0.91 18.72 -0.25
C SER A 184 1.06 18.26 1.21
N MET A 185 1.27 16.96 1.45
CA MET A 185 1.58 16.42 2.80
C MET A 185 2.89 17.02 3.35
N MET A 186 3.97 17.02 2.56
CA MET A 186 5.25 17.60 2.96
C MET A 186 5.12 19.09 3.31
N LEU A 187 4.49 19.89 2.43
CA LEU A 187 4.23 21.32 2.68
C LEU A 187 3.32 21.56 3.90
N TYR A 188 2.36 20.66 4.17
CA TYR A 188 1.54 20.73 5.36
C TYR A 188 2.38 20.51 6.62
N LEU A 189 3.22 19.47 6.64
CA LEU A 189 4.12 19.16 7.75
C LEU A 189 5.10 20.31 8.03
N GLU A 190 5.77 20.83 7.00
CA GLU A 190 6.74 21.94 7.07
C GLU A 190 6.20 23.22 7.71
N LYS A 191 4.91 23.55 7.55
CA LYS A 191 4.31 24.80 8.07
C LYS A 191 4.47 25.00 9.58
N LYS A 192 4.79 23.95 10.37
CA LYS A 192 5.17 24.08 11.79
C LYS A 192 6.40 24.97 12.00
N GLY A 193 7.35 24.96 11.07
CA GLY A 193 8.63 25.67 11.20
C GLY A 193 8.57 27.20 11.14
N LYS A 194 7.44 27.80 10.71
CA LYS A 194 7.27 29.26 10.66
C LYS A 194 6.40 29.81 11.80
N GLN A 195 5.32 29.12 12.16
CA GLN A 195 4.42 29.61 13.21
C GLN A 195 5.08 29.61 14.60
N GLN A 196 6.00 28.67 14.88
CA GLN A 196 6.80 28.70 16.12
C GLN A 196 7.92 29.76 16.16
N GLN A 197 8.21 30.48 15.07
CA GLN A 197 9.17 31.58 15.07
C GLN A 197 8.51 32.97 15.22
N GLU A 198 7.27 33.14 14.79
CA GLU A 198 6.53 34.40 14.96
C GLU A 198 5.93 34.55 16.37
N GLU A 199 5.54 33.45 17.02
CA GLU A 199 4.92 33.49 18.36
C GLU A 199 5.92 33.70 19.52
N THR A 200 7.23 33.61 19.26
CA THR A 200 8.30 33.92 20.24
C THR A 200 8.88 35.33 20.14
N ALA A 201 8.24 36.21 19.36
CA ALA A 201 8.79 37.53 19.00
C ALA A 201 8.08 38.75 19.63
N ASP A 202 7.10 38.54 20.53
CA ASP A 202 6.30 39.64 21.12
C ASP A 202 6.05 39.51 22.63
N ASP A 203 7.11 39.28 23.41
CA ASP A 203 7.13 39.54 24.88
C ASP A 203 7.68 40.96 25.19
N GLY A 204 7.48 41.90 24.25
CA GLY A 204 7.94 43.28 24.35
C GLY A 204 7.04 44.14 25.25
N ILE A 205 7.20 44.02 26.57
CA ILE A 205 6.44 44.80 27.58
C ILE A 205 6.45 46.31 27.26
N ILE A 206 5.29 46.87 26.90
CA ILE A 206 5.07 48.33 26.84
C ILE A 206 4.31 48.75 28.10
N GLU A 207 5.04 49.19 29.13
CA GLU A 207 4.45 49.89 30.27
C GLU A 207 3.99 51.30 29.85
N TYR A 208 2.68 51.51 29.81
CA TYR A 208 2.11 52.86 29.72
C TYR A 208 2.10 53.52 31.11
N SER A 209 3.14 54.31 31.40
CA SER A 209 3.11 55.25 32.53
C SER A 209 2.19 56.43 32.23
N ILE A 210 1.25 56.70 33.14
CA ILE A 210 0.31 57.82 33.09
C ILE A 210 0.84 58.96 33.97
N TYR A 211 1.15 60.11 33.38
CA TYR A 211 1.31 61.41 34.05
C TYR A 211 0.90 62.55 33.11
#